data_AF-A0AAP7J7D5-F1
#
_entry.id   AF-A0AAP7J7D5-F1
#
_cell.length_a   1.000
_cell.length_b   1.000
_cell.length_c   1.000
_cell.angle_alpha   90.00
_cell.angle_beta   90.00
_cell.angle_gamma   90.00
#
_symmetry.space_group_name_H-M   'P 1'
#
loop_
_entity.id
_entity.type
_entity.pdbx_description
1 polymer ?
#
loop_
_entity_poly.entity_id
_entity_poly.type
_entity_poly.pdbx_seq_one_letter_code
_entity_poly.pdbx_strand_id
1 'polypeptide(L)'
;MKTTSWFWINVVSHFSIVAALAWLPARWTGQLVEALAGTQPAIGDTRYLAFIGAMFGFCVTALIVMGALTVTGELLGFSRPYARRPKSRNEAQVVHRKVLLVAFATLSWVAVGSLAGIASIFVAS
;
A
#
# COMPACT_ATOMS: atom_id res chain seq x y z
N MET A 1 26.55 3.39 8.46
CA MET A 1 25.75 3.47 7.22
C MET A 1 25.39 4.93 6.97
N LYS A 2 25.82 5.55 5.87
CA LYS A 2 25.36 6.90 5.49
C LYS A 2 24.61 6.78 4.16
N THR A 3 23.34 6.40 4.23
CA THR A 3 22.42 6.67 3.12
C THR A 3 22.34 8.18 2.96
N THR A 4 22.61 8.68 1.75
CA THR A 4 22.53 10.12 1.46
C THR A 4 21.08 10.59 1.59
N SER A 5 20.84 11.82 2.06
CA SER A 5 19.48 12.37 2.23
C SER A 5 18.62 12.26 0.95
N TRP A 6 19.26 12.37 -0.22
CA TRP A 6 18.65 12.17 -1.54
C TRP A 6 18.02 10.78 -1.73
N PHE A 7 18.61 9.73 -1.17
CA PHE A 7 18.03 8.39 -1.22
C PHE A 7 16.67 8.36 -0.50
N TRP A 8 16.60 8.92 0.71
CA TRP A 8 15.37 8.96 1.50
C TRP A 8 14.32 9.86 0.87
N ILE A 9 14.70 11.01 0.32
CA ILE A 9 13.78 11.88 -0.42
C ILE A 9 13.14 11.12 -1.58
N ASN A 10 13.93 10.37 -2.34
CA ASN A 10 13.40 9.59 -3.48
C ASN A 10 12.46 8.47 -3.02
N VAL A 11 12.82 7.76 -1.94
CA VAL A 11 11.98 6.69 -1.37
C VAL A 11 10.66 7.25 -0.85
N VAL A 12 10.70 8.33 -0.07
CA VAL A 12 9.51 8.99 0.48
C VAL A 12 8.64 9.56 -0.64
N SER A 13 9.23 10.18 -1.65
CA SER A 13 8.50 10.68 -2.83
C SER A 13 7.77 9.55 -3.54
N HIS A 14 8.44 8.42 -3.77
CA HIS A 14 7.83 7.25 -4.38
C HIS A 14 6.62 6.73 -3.59
N PHE A 15 6.78 6.50 -2.29
CA PHE A 15 5.67 6.07 -1.43
C PHE A 15 4.54 7.10 -1.35
N SER A 16 4.85 8.39 -1.40
CA SER A 16 3.84 9.45 -1.39
C SER A 16 3.00 9.44 -2.66
N ILE A 17 3.62 9.22 -3.82
CA ILE A 17 2.90 9.07 -5.10
C ILE A 17 2.01 7.83 -5.06
N VAL A 18 2.54 6.69 -4.60
CA VAL A 18 1.76 5.45 -4.42
C VAL A 18 0.56 5.69 -3.50
N ALA A 19 0.78 6.34 -2.36
CA ALA A 19 -0.27 6.62 -1.38
C ALA A 19 -1.35 7.54 -1.97
N ALA A 20 -0.96 8.60 -2.70
CA ALA A 20 -1.90 9.51 -3.35
C ALA A 20 -2.76 8.78 -4.40
N LEU A 21 -2.15 7.90 -5.20
CA LEU A 21 -2.87 7.09 -6.19
C LEU A 21 -3.81 6.08 -5.52
N ALA A 22 -3.38 5.45 -4.43
CA ALA A 22 -4.18 4.49 -3.69
C ALA A 22 -5.34 5.14 -2.93
N TRP A 23 -5.20 6.40 -2.51
CA TRP A 23 -6.22 7.13 -1.76
C TRP A 23 -7.52 7.33 -2.55
N LEU A 24 -7.42 7.60 -3.85
CA LEU A 24 -8.57 7.86 -4.70
C LEU A 24 -9.58 6.69 -4.71
N PRO A 25 -9.21 5.45 -5.08
CA PRO A 25 -10.12 4.31 -5.05
C PRO A 25 -10.42 3.79 -3.63
N ALA A 26 -9.57 4.07 -2.63
CA ALA A 26 -9.83 3.72 -1.24
C ALA A 26 -11.15 4.31 -0.71
N ARG A 27 -11.48 5.54 -1.11
CA ARG A 27 -12.75 6.15 -0.68
C ARG A 27 -13.98 5.40 -1.21
N TRP A 28 -13.91 4.93 -2.44
CA TRP A 28 -15.01 4.22 -3.12
C TRP A 28 -15.23 2.84 -2.52
N THR A 29 -14.14 2.14 -2.19
CA THR A 29 -14.19 0.84 -1.50
C THR A 29 -14.78 0.96 -0.10
N GLY A 30 -14.46 2.03 0.64
CA GLY A 30 -15.13 2.33 1.91
C GLY A 30 -16.64 2.50 1.77
N GLN A 31 -17.07 3.34 0.82
CA GLN A 31 -18.50 3.56 0.56
C GLN A 31 -19.23 2.30 0.10
N LEU A 32 -18.56 1.43 -0.67
CA LEU A 32 -19.13 0.17 -1.11
C LEU A 32 -19.35 -0.78 0.07
N VAL A 33 -18.38 -0.92 0.97
CA VAL A 33 -18.52 -1.73 2.19
C VAL A 33 -19.60 -1.18 3.10
N GLU A 34 -19.68 0.14 3.25
CA GLU A 34 -20.74 0.80 4.02
C GLU A 34 -22.13 0.50 3.44
N ALA A 35 -22.28 0.63 2.12
CA ALA A 35 -23.54 0.36 1.43
C ALA A 35 -23.96 -1.12 1.55
N LEU A 36 -23.01 -2.05 1.42
CA LEU A 36 -23.27 -3.48 1.60
C LEU A 36 -23.70 -3.80 3.03
N ALA A 37 -23.04 -3.23 4.04
CA ALA A 37 -23.41 -3.40 5.43
C ALA A 37 -24.78 -2.77 5.77
N GLY A 38 -25.13 -1.64 5.14
CA GLY A 38 -26.44 -1.00 5.31
C GLY A 38 -27.64 -1.85 4.87
N THR A 39 -27.41 -2.94 4.12
CA THR A 39 -28.46 -3.92 3.78
C THR A 39 -28.75 -4.93 4.90
N GLN A 40 -27.97 -4.93 5.97
CA GLN A 40 -28.11 -5.89 7.07
C GLN A 40 -28.87 -5.26 8.25
N PRO A 41 -29.90 -5.94 8.80
CA PRO A 41 -30.81 -5.36 9.79
C PRO A 41 -30.18 -5.14 11.19
N ALA A 42 -28.96 -5.62 11.44
CA ALA A 42 -28.34 -5.65 12.78
C ALA A 42 -27.18 -4.64 12.98
N ILE A 43 -26.92 -3.73 12.03
CA ILE A 43 -25.71 -2.91 12.04
C ILE A 43 -26.00 -1.48 12.50
N GLY A 44 -25.47 -1.13 13.68
CA GLY A 44 -25.68 0.18 14.32
C GLY A 44 -24.66 1.27 13.97
N ASP A 45 -23.42 0.93 13.60
CA ASP A 45 -22.38 1.95 13.30
C ASP A 45 -21.68 1.69 11.96
N THR A 46 -22.20 2.32 10.91
CA THR A 46 -21.75 2.16 9.51
C THR A 46 -20.46 2.94 9.22
N ARG A 47 -20.11 3.92 10.06
CA ARG A 47 -18.94 4.79 9.84
C ARG A 47 -17.62 4.04 10.06
N TYR A 48 -17.61 3.12 11.02
CA TYR A 48 -16.48 2.22 11.26
C TYR A 48 -16.26 1.26 10.07
N LEU A 49 -17.34 0.83 9.43
CA LEU A 49 -17.33 -0.07 8.28
C LEU A 49 -16.77 0.61 7.02
N ALA A 50 -17.20 1.85 6.78
CA ALA A 50 -16.66 2.68 5.72
C ALA A 50 -15.14 2.86 5.88
N PHE A 51 -14.67 3.05 7.12
CA PHE A 51 -13.26 3.18 7.42
C PHE A 51 -12.48 1.88 7.15
N ILE A 52 -12.97 0.72 7.61
CA ILE A 52 -12.33 -0.58 7.33
C ILE A 52 -12.28 -0.86 5.82
N GLY A 53 -13.39 -0.62 5.11
CA GLY A 53 -13.45 -0.78 3.66
C GLY A 53 -12.44 0.11 2.93
N ALA A 54 -12.28 1.36 3.37
CA ALA A 54 -11.29 2.27 2.82
C ALA A 54 -9.85 1.84 3.12
N MET A 55 -9.57 1.31 4.32
CA MET A 55 -8.26 0.75 4.66
C MET A 55 -7.92 -0.47 3.81
N PHE A 56 -8.88 -1.37 3.59
CA PHE A 56 -8.71 -2.50 2.70
C PHE A 56 -8.37 -2.04 1.27
N GLY A 57 -9.20 -1.17 0.69
CA GLY A 57 -8.99 -0.69 -0.68
C GLY A 57 -7.71 0.12 -0.86
N PHE A 58 -7.34 0.93 0.13
CA PHE A 58 -6.05 1.63 0.15
C PHE A 58 -4.89 0.64 0.08
N CYS A 59 -4.89 -0.37 0.96
CA CYS A 59 -3.78 -1.31 1.04
C CYS A 59 -3.66 -2.15 -0.24
N VAL A 60 -4.77 -2.67 -0.76
CA VAL A 60 -4.79 -3.45 -2.01
C VAL A 60 -4.32 -2.61 -3.19
N THR A 61 -4.83 -1.38 -3.33
CA THR A 61 -4.43 -0.50 -4.44
C THR A 61 -2.94 -0.13 -4.31
N ALA A 62 -2.47 0.21 -3.11
CA ALA A 62 -1.07 0.52 -2.87
C ALA A 62 -0.16 -0.66 -3.22
N LEU A 63 -0.54 -1.90 -2.87
CA LEU A 63 0.19 -3.11 -3.24
C LEU A 63 0.25 -3.32 -4.75
N ILE A 64 -0.86 -3.11 -5.46
CA ILE A 64 -0.92 -3.22 -6.93
C ILE A 64 -0.04 -2.16 -7.58
N VAL A 65 -0.14 -0.91 -7.14
CA VAL A 65 0.64 0.21 -7.70
C VAL A 65 2.12 0.03 -7.41
N MET A 66 2.49 -0.38 -6.19
CA MET A 66 3.87 -0.74 -5.87
C MET A 66 4.36 -1.88 -6.76
N GLY A 67 3.60 -2.97 -6.89
CA GLY A 67 3.96 -4.11 -7.74
C GLY A 67 4.15 -3.69 -9.20
N ALA A 68 3.23 -2.92 -9.75
CA ALA A 68 3.31 -2.38 -11.10
C ALA A 68 4.57 -1.51 -11.29
N LEU A 69 4.85 -0.58 -10.37
CA LEU A 69 5.99 0.32 -10.45
C LEU A 69 7.34 -0.38 -10.19
N THR A 70 7.39 -1.37 -9.30
CA THR A 70 8.62 -2.13 -9.03
C THR A 70 8.95 -3.07 -10.17
N VAL A 71 7.96 -3.77 -10.73
CA VAL A 71 8.16 -4.70 -11.86
C VAL A 71 8.51 -3.94 -13.13
N THR A 72 7.81 -2.84 -13.44
CA THR A 72 8.16 -1.99 -14.60
C THR A 72 9.49 -1.27 -14.42
N GLY A 73 9.83 -0.83 -13.20
CA GLY A 73 11.12 -0.18 -12.90
C GLY A 73 12.33 -1.12 -12.99
N GLU A 74 12.14 -2.42 -12.76
CA GLU A 74 13.15 -3.46 -13.01
C GLU A 74 13.24 -3.85 -14.49
N LEU A 75 12.09 -4.00 -15.17
CA LEU A 75 12.03 -4.40 -16.59
C LEU A 75 12.53 -3.31 -17.55
N LEU A 76 12.22 -2.04 -17.29
CA LEU A 76 12.54 -0.93 -18.19
C LEU A 76 13.91 -0.28 -17.91
N GLY A 77 14.65 -0.75 -16.90
CA GLY A 77 15.99 -0.23 -16.58
C GLY A 77 16.06 1.22 -16.09
N PHE A 78 14.91 1.89 -15.90
CA PHE A 78 14.82 3.28 -15.40
C PHE A 78 15.32 3.46 -13.97
N SER A 79 15.35 2.39 -13.17
CA SER A 79 15.87 2.41 -11.79
C SER A 79 17.42 2.39 -11.69
N ARG A 80 18.13 2.97 -12.66
CA ARG A 80 19.58 3.18 -12.58
C ARG A 80 19.99 4.63 -12.23
N PRO A 81 19.60 5.23 -11.08
CA PRO A 81 20.15 6.54 -10.66
C PRO A 81 21.65 6.51 -10.32
N TYR A 82 22.26 5.32 -10.18
CA TYR A 82 23.60 5.16 -9.56
C TYR A 82 24.62 4.46 -10.47
N ALA A 83 24.66 4.80 -11.76
CA ALA A 83 25.56 4.19 -12.73
C ALA A 83 27.07 4.44 -12.46
N ARG A 84 27.46 5.34 -11.54
CA ARG A 84 28.87 5.77 -11.40
C ARG A 84 29.68 5.15 -10.24
N ARG A 85 29.11 4.38 -9.29
CA ARG A 85 29.91 3.72 -8.21
C ARG A 85 29.34 2.35 -7.76
N PRO A 86 30.07 1.23 -7.97
CA PRO A 86 29.53 -0.13 -7.79
C PRO A 86 29.36 -0.60 -6.33
N LYS A 87 30.23 -0.20 -5.39
CA LYS A 87 30.10 -0.63 -3.97
C LYS A 87 28.93 0.02 -3.24
N SER A 88 28.77 1.35 -3.35
CA SER A 88 27.64 2.08 -2.75
C SER A 88 26.29 1.73 -3.39
N ARG A 89 26.30 1.18 -4.62
CA ARG A 89 25.11 0.73 -5.35
C ARG A 89 24.47 -0.51 -4.73
N ASN A 90 25.28 -1.54 -4.44
CA ASN A 90 24.76 -2.78 -3.85
C ASN A 90 24.13 -2.50 -2.48
N GLU A 91 24.76 -1.65 -1.68
CA GLU A 91 24.23 -1.29 -0.35
C GLU A 91 22.91 -0.51 -0.44
N ALA A 92 22.82 0.53 -1.29
CA ALA A 92 21.60 1.31 -1.46
C ALA A 92 20.44 0.48 -2.04
N GLN A 93 20.74 -0.44 -2.98
CA GLN A 93 19.75 -1.33 -3.57
C GLN A 93 19.23 -2.38 -2.57
N VAL A 94 20.11 -2.93 -1.72
CA VAL A 94 19.70 -3.84 -0.63
C VAL A 94 18.82 -3.11 0.38
N VAL A 95 19.19 -1.89 0.78
CA VAL A 95 18.37 -1.08 1.70
C VAL A 95 17.01 -0.76 1.07
N HIS A 96 16.98 -0.35 -0.19
CA HIS A 96 15.73 -0.07 -0.90
C HIS A 96 14.81 -1.29 -0.98
N ARG A 97 15.37 -2.46 -1.32
CA ARG A 97 14.61 -3.72 -1.37
C ARG A 97 14.06 -4.10 0.01
N LYS A 98 14.84 -3.93 1.08
CA LYS A 98 14.37 -4.15 2.45
C LYS A 98 13.20 -3.22 2.80
N VAL A 99 13.31 -1.93 2.48
CA VAL A 99 12.24 -0.95 2.74
C VAL A 99 10.96 -1.31 1.97
N LEU A 100 11.09 -1.67 0.68
CA LEU A 100 9.95 -2.13 -0.12
C LEU A 100 9.31 -3.40 0.47
N LEU A 101 10.11 -4.38 0.89
CA LEU A 101 9.59 -5.61 1.51
C LEU A 101 8.85 -5.32 2.81
N VAL A 102 9.37 -4.42 3.65
CA VAL A 102 8.68 -4.01 4.89
C VAL A 102 7.37 -3.31 4.56
N ALA A 103 7.37 -2.35 3.63
CA ALA A 103 6.16 -1.66 3.20
C ALA A 103 5.11 -2.66 2.65
N PHE A 104 5.53 -3.58 1.78
CA PHE A 104 4.67 -4.62 1.22
C PHE A 104 4.09 -5.54 2.30
N ALA A 105 4.92 -5.99 3.24
CA ALA A 105 4.47 -6.84 4.35
C ALA A 105 3.46 -6.11 5.24
N THR A 106 3.72 -4.85 5.60
CA THR A 106 2.80 -4.05 6.42
C THR A 106 1.45 -3.83 5.73
N LEU A 107 1.44 -3.43 4.45
CA LEU A 107 0.21 -3.23 3.70
C LEU A 107 -0.56 -4.54 3.48
N SER A 108 0.14 -5.65 3.26
CA SER A 108 -0.50 -6.97 3.14
C SER A 108 -1.20 -7.38 4.43
N TRP A 109 -0.55 -7.21 5.59
CA TRP A 109 -1.15 -7.52 6.89
C TRP A 109 -2.36 -6.63 7.20
N VAL A 110 -2.27 -5.33 6.91
CA VAL A 110 -3.41 -4.41 7.10
C VAL A 110 -4.56 -4.75 6.16
N ALA A 111 -4.28 -5.14 4.91
CA ALA A 111 -5.31 -5.61 3.98
C ALA A 111 -6.01 -6.87 4.49
N VAL A 112 -5.25 -7.87 4.95
CA VAL A 112 -5.81 -9.11 5.51
C VAL A 112 -6.63 -8.84 6.77
N GLY A 113 -6.12 -8.00 7.68
CA GLY A 113 -6.84 -7.62 8.90
C GLY A 113 -8.13 -6.87 8.61
N SER A 114 -8.09 -5.94 7.64
CA SER A 114 -9.28 -5.20 7.21
C SER A 114 -10.31 -6.12 6.55
N LEU A 115 -9.86 -7.06 5.71
CA LEU A 115 -10.72 -8.06 5.09
C LEU A 115 -11.38 -8.98 6.12
N ALA A 116 -10.62 -9.45 7.11
CA ALA A 116 -11.15 -10.25 8.21
C ALA A 116 -12.19 -9.46 9.01
N GLY A 117 -11.94 -8.17 9.25
CA GLY A 117 -12.91 -7.24 9.82
C GLY A 117 -14.20 -7.24 9.01
N ILE A 118 -14.13 -6.93 7.71
CA ILE A 118 -15.28 -6.91 6.78
C ILE A 118 -16.03 -8.25 6.82
N ALA A 119 -15.34 -9.38 6.65
CA ALA A 119 -15.95 -10.70 6.61
C ALA A 119 -16.66 -11.07 7.92
N SER A 120 -16.12 -10.68 9.08
CA SER A 120 -16.75 -10.98 10.37
C SER A 120 -18.15 -10.38 10.52
N ILE A 121 -18.41 -9.24 9.87
CA ILE A 121 -19.71 -8.57 9.89
C ILE A 121 -20.74 -9.37 9.08
N PHE A 122 -20.35 -9.85 7.90
CA PHE A 122 -21.23 -10.64 7.02
C PHE A 122 -21.44 -12.09 7.51
N VAL A 123 -20.57 -12.60 8.37
CA VAL A 123 -20.74 -13.93 9.00
C VAL A 123 -21.59 -13.86 10.26
N ALA A 124 -21.58 -12.72 10.97
CA ALA A 124 -22.34 -12.52 12.21
C ALA A 124 -23.82 -12.10 11.98
N SER A 125 -24.18 -11.78 10.74
CA SER A 125 -25.53 -11.40 10.28
C SER A 125 -26.36 -12.58 9.80
#